data_AF-A0A8J5IFF0-F1
#
_entry.id   AF-A0A8J5IFF0-F1
#
_cell.length_a   1.000
_cell.length_b   1.000
_cell.length_c   1.000
_cell.angle_alpha   90.00
_cell.angle_beta   90.00
_cell.angle_gamma   90.00
#
_symmetry.space_group_name_H-M   'P 1'
#
loop_
_entity.id
_entity.type
_entity.pdbx_description
1 polymer ?
#
loop_
_entity_poly.entity_id
_entity_poly.type
_entity_poly.pdbx_seq_one_letter_code
_entity_poly.pdbx_strand_id
1 'polypeptide(L)'
;PFPNDPILLLSDDFSGYWTQKVVDYAASINLVLKKVPPRATSVSQPADIAWNFPLKASLRNLWHTEMHAQITRPRATGTKFKLKARDRIKICGWISTA
;
A
#
# COMPACT_ATOMS: atom_id res chain seq x y z
N PRO A 1 -18.40 -8.77 19.49
CA PRO A 1 -18.24 -10.07 18.80
C PRO A 1 -18.55 -11.21 19.77
N PHE A 2 -19.51 -12.09 19.46
CA PHE A 2 -19.69 -13.29 20.26
C PHE A 2 -18.49 -14.22 20.02
N PRO A 3 -18.05 -15.00 21.03
CA PRO A 3 -16.83 -15.82 20.94
C PRO A 3 -16.81 -16.83 19.77
N ASN A 4 -17.97 -17.13 19.18
CA ASN A 4 -18.14 -18.15 18.16
C ASN A 4 -18.68 -17.61 16.82
N ASP A 5 -18.78 -16.29 16.65
CA ASP A 5 -19.21 -15.73 15.37
C ASP A 5 -18.13 -15.96 14.29
N PRO A 6 -18.52 -16.33 13.06
CA PRO A 6 -17.57 -16.45 11.97
C PRO A 6 -16.91 -15.11 11.65
N ILE A 7 -15.59 -15.13 11.45
CA ILE A 7 -14.83 -13.94 11.08
C ILE A 7 -14.80 -13.86 9.55
N LEU A 8 -15.31 -12.76 8.99
CA LEU A 8 -15.21 -12.49 7.56
C LEU A 8 -13.86 -11.84 7.23
N LEU A 9 -13.08 -12.47 6.35
CA LEU A 9 -11.89 -11.89 5.74
C LEU A 9 -12.11 -11.64 4.25
N LEU A 10 -12.07 -10.37 3.86
CA LEU A 10 -12.08 -9.93 2.45
C LEU A 10 -10.65 -9.80 1.95
N SER A 11 -10.28 -10.59 0.94
CA SER A 11 -8.93 -10.62 0.38
C SER A 11 -8.93 -10.53 -1.15
N ASP A 12 -7.79 -10.17 -1.71
CA ASP A 12 -7.56 -10.14 -3.16
C ASP A 12 -7.63 -11.55 -3.81
N ASP A 13 -7.56 -11.56 -5.14
CA ASP A 13 -7.56 -12.79 -5.95
C ASP A 13 -6.14 -13.39 -6.10
N PHE A 14 -5.20 -13.10 -5.18
CA PHE A 14 -3.87 -13.70 -5.24
C PHE A 14 -3.96 -15.21 -5.00
N SER A 15 -3.48 -15.99 -5.97
CA SER A 15 -3.65 -17.45 -5.99
C SER A 15 -3.15 -18.16 -4.72
N GLY A 16 -2.15 -17.60 -4.03
CA GLY A 16 -1.63 -18.14 -2.78
C GLY A 16 -2.66 -18.21 -1.64
N TYR A 17 -3.63 -17.28 -1.59
CA TYR A 17 -4.69 -17.27 -0.58
C TYR A 17 -5.80 -18.29 -0.84
N TRP A 18 -5.85 -18.87 -2.05
CA TRP A 18 -6.96 -19.69 -2.51
C TRP A 18 -6.58 -21.14 -2.76
N THR A 19 -5.43 -21.57 -2.23
CA THR A 19 -5.07 -22.99 -2.22
C THR A 19 -6.01 -23.77 -1.29
N GLN A 20 -6.28 -25.04 -1.59
CA GLN A 20 -7.15 -25.88 -0.77
C GLN A 20 -6.72 -25.89 0.70
N LYS A 21 -5.41 -25.99 0.95
CA LYS A 21 -4.82 -25.94 2.29
C LYS A 21 -5.18 -24.67 3.06
N VAL A 22 -5.18 -23.51 2.41
CA VAL A 22 -5.52 -22.23 3.05
C VAL A 22 -7.02 -22.15 3.32
N VAL A 23 -7.85 -22.60 2.38
CA VAL A 23 -9.31 -22.62 2.52
C VAL A 23 -9.75 -23.57 3.65
N ASP A 24 -9.17 -24.77 3.70
CA ASP A 24 -9.45 -25.75 4.76
C ASP A 24 -9.03 -25.21 6.14
N TYR A 25 -7.87 -24.58 6.22
CA TYR A 25 -7.38 -23.98 7.46
C TYR A 25 -8.28 -22.83 7.92
N ALA A 26 -8.68 -21.94 7.00
CA ALA A 26 -9.63 -20.87 7.29
C ALA A 26 -10.95 -21.40 7.88
N ALA A 27 -11.51 -22.45 7.27
CA ALA A 27 -12.72 -23.11 7.79
C ALA A 27 -12.50 -23.69 9.20
N SER A 28 -11.33 -24.28 9.48
CA SER A 28 -11.00 -24.86 10.80
C SER A 28 -10.95 -23.84 11.94
N ILE A 29 -10.74 -22.55 11.62
CA ILE A 29 -10.71 -21.44 12.59
C ILE A 29 -11.96 -20.56 12.51
N ASN A 30 -13.05 -21.05 11.90
CA ASN A 30 -14.31 -20.32 11.70
C ASN A 30 -14.12 -18.99 10.93
N LEU A 31 -13.19 -18.97 9.97
CA LEU A 31 -12.92 -17.82 9.12
C LEU A 31 -13.55 -18.01 7.74
N VAL A 32 -14.43 -17.09 7.39
CA VAL A 32 -15.07 -17.01 6.07
C VAL A 32 -14.20 -16.15 5.17
N LEU A 33 -13.53 -16.78 4.21
CA LEU A 33 -12.68 -16.10 3.24
C LEU A 33 -13.49 -15.71 2.00
N LYS A 34 -13.45 -14.42 1.60
CA LYS A 34 -14.18 -13.89 0.43
C LYS A 34 -13.26 -13.08 -0.47
N LYS A 35 -13.39 -13.32 -1.78
CA LYS A 35 -12.68 -12.56 -2.82
C LYS A 35 -13.33 -11.20 -3.03
N VAL A 36 -12.52 -10.16 -3.12
CA VAL A 36 -12.92 -8.93 -3.80
C VAL A 36 -12.92 -9.14 -5.32
N PRO A 37 -13.62 -8.31 -6.10
CA PRO A 37 -13.63 -8.47 -7.56
C PRO A 37 -12.20 -8.46 -8.14
N PRO A 38 -11.86 -9.44 -9.00
CA PRO A 38 -10.55 -9.48 -9.65
C PRO A 38 -10.28 -8.17 -10.40
N ARG A 39 -9.03 -7.72 -10.40
CA ARG A 39 -8.58 -6.45 -11.03
C ARG A 39 -9.14 -5.17 -10.40
N ALA A 40 -9.96 -5.26 -9.33
CA ALA A 40 -10.47 -4.12 -8.59
C ALA A 40 -9.93 -4.05 -7.15
N THR A 41 -8.89 -4.84 -6.80
CA THR A 41 -8.31 -4.91 -5.46
C THR A 41 -8.06 -3.53 -4.84
N SER A 42 -7.44 -2.60 -5.57
CA SER A 42 -7.12 -1.27 -5.05
C SER A 42 -8.32 -0.42 -4.63
N VAL A 43 -9.52 -0.73 -5.12
CA VAL A 43 -10.77 0.01 -4.83
C VAL A 43 -11.83 -0.84 -4.14
N SER A 44 -11.61 -2.14 -3.98
CA SER A 44 -12.56 -3.07 -3.35
C SER A 44 -12.01 -3.74 -2.10
N GLN A 45 -10.69 -3.78 -1.91
CA GLN A 45 -10.08 -4.31 -0.70
C GLN A 45 -10.01 -3.23 0.39
N PRO A 46 -10.60 -3.45 1.58
CA PRO A 46 -10.58 -2.47 2.66
C PRO A 46 -9.17 -2.01 3.06
N ALA A 47 -8.19 -2.91 3.12
CA ALA A 47 -6.81 -2.55 3.46
C ALA A 47 -6.17 -1.63 2.41
N ASP A 48 -6.49 -1.81 1.13
CA ASP A 48 -5.97 -0.92 0.09
C ASP A 48 -6.60 0.46 0.15
N ILE A 49 -7.92 0.53 0.37
CA ILE A 49 -8.66 1.80 0.44
C ILE A 49 -8.31 2.57 1.71
N ALA A 50 -8.30 1.89 2.87
CA ALA A 50 -8.19 2.54 4.16
C ALA A 50 -6.75 2.79 4.60
N TRP A 51 -5.79 1.97 4.18
CA TRP A 51 -4.40 2.07 4.65
C TRP A 51 -3.42 2.36 3.51
N ASN A 52 -3.39 1.53 2.47
CA ASN A 52 -2.39 1.70 1.42
C ASN A 52 -2.61 2.96 0.58
N PHE A 53 -3.86 3.31 0.29
CA PHE A 53 -4.19 4.51 -0.47
C PHE A 53 -3.73 5.79 0.26
N PRO A 54 -4.14 6.08 1.51
CA PRO A 54 -3.70 7.29 2.20
C PRO A 54 -2.19 7.33 2.40
N LEU A 55 -1.56 6.20 2.75
CA LEU A 55 -0.10 6.12 2.88
C LEU A 55 0.59 6.47 1.55
N LYS A 56 0.19 5.83 0.44
CA LYS A 56 0.78 6.09 -0.89
C LYS A 56 0.50 7.52 -1.36
N ALA A 57 -0.67 8.09 -1.04
CA ALA A 57 -1.02 9.46 -1.38
C ALA A 57 -0.13 10.46 -0.63
N SER A 58 0.05 10.29 0.68
CA SER A 58 0.93 11.12 1.51
C SER A 58 2.37 11.08 1.00
N LEU A 59 2.92 9.87 0.79
CA LEU A 59 4.27 9.69 0.26
C LEU A 59 4.44 10.31 -1.14
N ARG A 60 3.41 10.23 -1.99
CA ARG A 60 3.42 10.85 -3.32
C ARG A 60 3.48 12.37 -3.23
N ASN A 61 2.74 12.98 -2.31
CA ASN A 61 2.75 14.44 -2.11
C ASN A 61 4.12 14.92 -1.63
N LEU A 62 4.70 14.24 -0.64
CA LEU A 62 6.06 14.53 -0.15
C LEU A 62 7.10 14.38 -1.27
N TRP A 63 6.93 13.35 -2.10
CA TRP A 63 7.78 13.15 -3.26
C TRP A 63 7.67 14.29 -4.27
N HIS A 64 6.44 14.70 -4.60
CA HIS A 64 6.19 15.79 -5.54
C HIS A 64 6.82 17.10 -5.04
N THR A 65 6.61 17.47 -3.77
CA THR A 65 7.21 18.65 -3.15
C THR A 65 8.74 18.63 -3.24
N GLU A 66 9.37 17.50 -2.95
CA GLU A 66 10.82 17.35 -3.05
C GLU A 66 11.30 17.45 -4.52
N MET A 67 10.60 16.84 -5.47
CA MET A 67 10.93 16.98 -6.90
C MET A 67 10.90 18.43 -7.34
N HIS A 68 9.84 19.15 -6.98
CA HIS A 68 9.72 20.57 -7.27
C HIS A 68 10.89 21.35 -6.71
N ALA A 69 11.25 21.14 -5.43
CA ALA A 69 12.40 21.78 -4.80
C ALA A 69 13.73 21.46 -5.51
N GLN A 70 13.93 20.23 -6.00
CA GLN A 70 15.12 19.86 -6.75
C GLN A 70 15.18 20.54 -8.12
N ILE A 71 14.04 20.65 -8.81
CA ILE A 71 13.94 21.29 -10.12
C ILE A 71 14.18 22.79 -10.00
N THR A 72 13.58 23.46 -9.02
CA THR A 72 13.68 24.92 -8.84
C THR A 72 15.01 25.38 -8.26
N ARG A 73 15.81 24.47 -7.67
CA ARG A 73 17.12 24.80 -7.12
C ARG A 73 18.03 25.45 -8.18
N PRO A 74 18.61 26.63 -7.91
CA PRO A 74 19.56 27.28 -8.81
C PRO A 74 20.75 26.39 -9.14
N ARG A 75 21.20 26.46 -10.39
CA ARG A 75 22.32 25.69 -10.92
C ARG A 75 23.23 26.62 -11.72
N ALA A 76 24.53 26.32 -11.71
CA ALA A 76 25.48 27.04 -12.56
C ALA A 76 25.11 26.87 -14.04
N THR A 77 25.33 27.91 -14.84
CA THR A 77 25.06 27.91 -16.27
C THR A 77 25.72 26.71 -16.95
N GLY A 78 24.96 26.01 -17.81
CA GLY A 78 25.42 24.79 -18.49
C GLY A 78 25.30 23.50 -17.66
N THR A 79 24.96 23.58 -16.38
CA THR A 79 24.76 22.37 -15.55
C THR A 79 23.39 21.75 -15.80
N LYS A 80 23.38 20.50 -16.28
CA LYS A 80 22.15 19.72 -16.47
C LYS A 80 21.53 19.30 -15.14
N PHE A 81 20.21 19.30 -15.07
CA PHE A 81 19.48 18.72 -13.95
C PHE A 81 19.74 17.21 -13.87
N LYS A 82 20.00 16.72 -12.65
CA LYS A 82 20.03 15.29 -12.33
C LYS A 82 19.16 15.06 -11.11
N LEU A 83 18.14 14.21 -11.27
CA LEU A 83 17.24 13.87 -10.18
C LEU A 83 17.99 13.11 -9.10
N LYS A 84 17.92 13.60 -7.85
CA LYS A 84 18.48 12.89 -6.71
C LYS A 84 17.46 11.84 -6.23
N ALA A 85 17.87 10.58 -6.27
CA ALA A 85 17.14 9.49 -5.62
C ALA A 85 17.08 9.73 -4.10
N ARG A 86 15.99 9.31 -3.45
CA ARG A 86 15.89 9.35 -1.99
C ARG A 86 16.55 8.09 -1.43
N ASP A 87 17.27 8.27 -0.34
CA ASP A 87 17.75 7.16 0.47
C ASP A 87 16.65 6.65 1.41
N ARG A 88 16.93 5.50 2.04
CA ARG A 88 16.03 4.84 2.97
C ARG A 88 15.69 5.71 4.19
N ILE A 89 16.65 6.49 4.68
CA ILE A 89 16.48 7.31 5.90
C ILE A 89 15.38 8.35 5.64
N LYS A 90 15.45 9.03 4.50
CA LYS A 90 14.45 10.05 4.14
C LYS A 90 13.06 9.46 3.96
N ILE A 91 12.94 8.28 3.33
CA ILE A 91 11.67 7.58 3.17
C ILE A 91 11.10 7.14 4.52
N CYS A 92 11.93 6.60 5.41
CA CYS A 92 11.50 6.23 6.76
C CYS A 92 11.00 7.44 7.55
N GLY A 93 11.67 8.60 7.41
CA GLY A 93 11.19 9.86 7.99
C GLY A 93 9.79 10.23 7.50
N TRP A 94 9.54 10.13 6.19
CA TRP A 94 8.21 10.39 5.64
C TRP A 94 7.13 9.45 6.17
N ILE A 95 7.44 8.15 6.27
CA ILE A 95 6.51 7.14 6.80
C ILE A 95 6.18 7.44 8.26
N SER A 96 7.15 7.88 9.07
CA SER A 96 6.92 8.20 10.49
C SER A 96 6.01 9.41 10.73
N THR A 97 5.80 10.23 9.70
CA THR A 97 4.98 11.45 9.75
C THR A 97 3.68 11.34 8.94
N ALA A 98 3.47 10.20 8.27
CA ALA A 98 2.34 9.96 7.36
C ALA A 98 1.14 9.34 8.07
#